data_AF-A0A1J4RT53-F1
#
_entry.id   AF-A0A1J4RT53-F1
#
_cell.length_a   1.000
_cell.length_b   1.000
_cell.length_c   1.000
_cell.angle_alpha   90.00
_cell.angle_beta   90.00
_cell.angle_gamma   90.00
#
_symmetry.space_group_name_H-M   'P 1'
#
loop_
_entity.id
_entity.type
_entity.pdbx_description
1 polymer ?
#
loop_
_entity_poly.entity_id
_entity_poly.type
_entity_poly.pdbx_seq_one_letter_code
_entity_poly.pdbx_strand_id
1 'polypeptide(L)'
;MIDAIAEAYSSYYFNDKIKILYSGRREAGETQSHIRKLEGKGYINNEKANEVILEYEGLIRGINAFINDLKKQRESKKDKGV
;
A
#
# COMPACT_ATOMS: atom_id res chain seq x y z
N MET A 1 2.96 8.32 -2.23
CA MET A 1 1.89 7.31 -2.02
C MET A 1 0.90 7.22 -3.19
N ILE A 2 0.23 8.32 -3.60
CA ILE A 2 -0.64 8.33 -4.81
C ILE A 2 0.19 7.97 -6.05
N ASP A 3 1.41 8.50 -6.14
CA ASP A 3 2.30 8.25 -7.28
C ASP A 3 2.67 6.77 -7.41
N ALA A 4 2.90 6.05 -6.31
CA ALA A 4 3.24 4.62 -6.34
C ALA A 4 2.10 3.76 -6.91
N ILE A 5 0.84 4.07 -6.58
CA ILE A 5 -0.30 3.30 -7.12
C ILE A 5 -0.48 3.60 -8.62
N ALA A 6 -0.35 4.87 -9.02
CA ALA A 6 -0.43 5.27 -10.42
C ALA A 6 0.72 4.67 -11.25
N GLU A 7 1.95 4.69 -10.73
CA GLU A 7 3.14 4.12 -11.35
C GLU A 7 3.05 2.59 -11.47
N ALA A 8 2.54 1.92 -10.43
CA ALA A 8 2.27 0.48 -10.52
C ALA A 8 1.19 0.17 -11.57
N TYR A 9 0.18 1.03 -11.72
CA TYR A 9 -0.84 0.85 -12.75
C TYR A 9 -0.26 0.98 -14.16
N SER A 10 0.61 1.96 -14.40
CA SER A 10 1.23 2.21 -15.72
C SER A 10 2.40 1.29 -16.06
N SER A 11 3.05 0.67 -15.07
CA SER A 11 4.17 -0.26 -15.30
C SER A 11 3.75 -1.51 -16.11
N TYR A 12 4.65 -2.07 -16.91
CA TYR A 12 4.31 -3.22 -17.79
C TYR A 12 4.48 -4.58 -17.10
N TYR A 13 5.59 -4.79 -16.39
CA TYR A 13 5.94 -6.10 -15.83
C TYR A 13 5.34 -6.31 -14.44
N PHE A 14 4.76 -7.49 -14.20
CA PHE A 14 4.17 -7.85 -12.90
C PHE A 14 5.12 -7.63 -11.72
N ASN A 15 6.41 -7.96 -11.88
CA ASN A 15 7.41 -7.79 -10.83
C ASN A 15 7.62 -6.32 -10.47
N ASP A 16 7.62 -5.44 -11.46
CA ASP A 16 7.80 -4.01 -11.26
C ASP A 16 6.56 -3.42 -10.58
N LYS A 17 5.35 -3.78 -11.06
CA LYS A 17 4.08 -3.41 -10.41
C LYS A 17 4.10 -3.78 -8.92
N ILE A 18 4.46 -5.03 -8.60
CA ILE A 18 4.50 -5.54 -7.24
C ILE A 18 5.55 -4.80 -6.39
N LYS A 19 6.74 -4.52 -6.95
CA LYS A 19 7.81 -3.79 -6.27
C LYS A 19 7.37 -2.37 -5.91
N ILE A 20 6.74 -1.66 -6.84
CA ILE A 20 6.24 -0.29 -6.62
C ILE A 20 5.15 -0.29 -5.54
N LEU A 21 4.20 -1.25 -5.60
CA LEU A 21 3.14 -1.39 -4.59
C LEU A 21 3.69 -1.66 -3.19
N TYR A 22 4.78 -2.43 -3.06
CA TYR A 22 5.46 -2.60 -1.77
C TYR A 22 6.04 -1.30 -1.23
N SER A 23 6.56 -0.41 -2.09
CA SER A 23 7.00 0.92 -1.68
C SER A 23 5.84 1.76 -1.16
N GLY A 24 4.72 1.79 -1.89
CA GLY A 24 3.50 2.49 -1.45
C GLY A 24 2.98 1.98 -0.10
N ARG A 25 3.03 0.67 0.14
CA ARG A 25 2.68 0.06 1.44
C ARG A 25 3.61 0.52 2.57
N ARG A 26 4.92 0.61 2.30
CA ARG A 26 5.91 1.09 3.27
C ARG A 26 5.65 2.54 3.65
N GLU A 27 5.42 3.40 2.67
CA GLU A 27 5.08 4.83 2.89
C GLU A 27 3.81 5.00 3.72
N ALA A 28 2.79 4.17 3.48
CA ALA A 28 1.57 4.15 4.28
C ALA A 28 1.86 3.83 5.76
N GLY A 29 2.66 2.78 6.04
CA GLY A 29 3.05 2.42 7.40
C GLY A 29 3.92 3.48 8.09
N GLU A 30 4.83 4.12 7.35
CA GLU A 30 5.62 5.25 7.87
C GLU A 30 4.74 6.44 8.25
N THR A 31 3.71 6.70 7.45
CA THR A 31 2.74 7.78 7.74
C THR A 31 1.93 7.48 9.00
N GLN A 32 1.49 6.23 9.20
CA GLN A 32 0.84 5.82 10.45
C GLN A 32 1.74 6.04 11.68
N SER A 33 3.05 5.74 11.56
CA SER A 33 4.03 6.03 12.62
C SER A 33 4.14 7.53 12.91
N HIS A 34 4.14 8.38 11.88
CA HIS A 34 4.15 9.83 12.05
C HIS A 34 2.88 10.35 12.73
N ILE A 35 1.71 9.81 12.39
CA ILE A 35 0.44 10.17 13.04
C ILE A 35 0.51 9.86 14.54
N ARG A 36 1.00 8.67 14.93
CA ARG A 36 1.20 8.33 16.36
C ARG A 36 2.18 9.27 17.07
N LYS A 37 3.24 9.73 16.39
CA LYS A 37 4.17 10.72 16.96
C LYS A 37 3.51 12.09 17.16
N LEU A 38 2.65 12.51 16.24
CA LEU A 38 1.89 13.76 16.36
C LEU A 38 0.90 13.70 17.52
N GLU A 39 0.21 12.57 17.66
CA GLU A 39 -0.67 12.28 18.79
C GLU A 39 0.07 12.34 20.12
N GLY A 40 1.21 11.64 20.25
CA GLY A 40 2.02 11.63 21.48
C GLY A 40 2.59 13.00 21.87
N LYS A 41 2.66 13.94 20.92
CA LYS A 41 3.06 15.34 21.15
C LYS A 41 1.88 16.29 21.38
N GLY A 42 0.65 15.79 21.34
CA GLY A 42 -0.57 16.58 21.53
C GLY A 42 -0.96 17.47 20.35
N TYR A 43 -0.37 17.28 19.16
CA TYR A 43 -0.76 18.04 17.96
C TYR A 43 -2.10 17.60 17.38
N ILE A 44 -2.47 16.33 17.63
CA ILE A 44 -3.77 15.76 17.27
C ILE A 44 -4.29 14.95 18.45
N ASN A 45 -5.62 14.86 18.59
CA ASN A 45 -6.23 14.04 19.62
C ASN A 45 -6.25 12.55 19.21
N ASN A 46 -6.49 11.68 20.19
CA ASN A 46 -6.49 10.23 19.98
C ASN A 46 -7.57 9.78 18.98
N GLU A 47 -8.75 10.41 19.01
CA GLU A 47 -9.85 10.09 18.11
C GLU A 47 -9.46 10.33 16.64
N LYS A 48 -8.91 11.51 16.33
CA LYS A 48 -8.45 11.86 14.98
C LYS A 48 -7.27 11.00 14.56
N ALA A 49 -6.33 10.73 15.47
CA ALA A 49 -5.20 9.85 15.18
C ALA A 49 -5.66 8.44 14.79
N ASN A 50 -6.63 7.88 15.53
CA ASN A 50 -7.19 6.56 15.27
C ASN A 50 -7.98 6.52 13.96
N GLU A 51 -8.81 7.52 13.70
CA GLU A 51 -9.57 7.64 12.44
C GLU A 51 -8.64 7.56 11.23
N VAL A 52 -7.61 8.43 11.19
CA VAL A 52 -6.67 8.46 10.06
C VAL A 52 -5.87 7.16 9.99
N ILE A 53 -5.45 6.59 11.11
CA ILE A 53 -4.72 5.32 11.10
C ILE A 53 -5.57 4.18 10.51
N LEU A 54 -6.86 4.12 10.84
CA LEU A 54 -7.79 3.14 10.27
C LEU A 54 -7.95 3.29 8.76
N GLU A 55 -7.99 4.53 8.25
CA GLU A 55 -8.00 4.77 6.80
C GLU A 55 -6.73 4.22 6.13
N TYR A 56 -5.55 4.47 6.72
CA TYR A 56 -4.29 3.91 6.23
C TYR A 56 -4.24 2.38 6.33
N GLU A 57 -4.84 1.77 7.36
CA GLU A 57 -4.97 0.31 7.42
C GLU A 57 -5.83 -0.23 6.28
N GLY A 58 -6.95 0.44 5.97
CA GLY A 58 -7.79 0.11 4.82
C GLY A 58 -7.00 0.17 3.51
N LEU A 59 -6.20 1.22 3.32
CA LEU A 59 -5.32 1.36 2.17
C LEU A 59 -4.29 0.22 2.09
N ILE A 60 -3.62 -0.11 3.20
CA ILE A 60 -2.64 -1.19 3.26
C ILE A 60 -3.29 -2.54 2.90
N ARG A 61 -4.51 -2.81 3.39
CA ARG A 61 -5.28 -4.00 3.03
C ARG A 61 -5.59 -4.04 1.54
N GLY A 62 -5.99 -2.91 0.94
CA GLY A 62 -6.24 -2.77 -0.49
C GLY A 62 -4.99 -3.04 -1.33
N ILE A 63 -3.84 -2.46 -0.96
CA ILE A 63 -2.55 -2.70 -1.62
C ILE A 63 -2.17 -4.19 -1.56
N ASN A 64 -2.32 -4.82 -0.39
CA ASN A 64 -2.02 -6.24 -0.22
C ASN A 64 -2.93 -7.13 -1.08
N ALA A 65 -4.23 -6.83 -1.14
CA ALA A 65 -5.17 -7.53 -2.00
C ALA A 65 -4.76 -7.42 -3.48
N PHE A 66 -4.38 -6.22 -3.93
CA PHE A 66 -3.96 -6.00 -5.30
C PHE A 66 -2.64 -6.72 -5.64
N ILE A 67 -1.65 -6.72 -4.74
CA ILE A 67 -0.42 -7.50 -4.89
C ILE A 67 -0.73 -9.00 -5.05
N ASN A 68 -1.65 -9.53 -4.24
CA ASN A 68 -2.03 -10.94 -4.31
C ASN A 68 -2.72 -11.28 -5.64
N ASP A 69 -3.57 -10.39 -6.14
CA ASP A 69 -4.20 -10.56 -7.46
C ASP A 69 -3.15 -10.57 -8.59
N LEU A 70 -2.21 -9.61 -8.59
CA LEU A 70 -1.12 -9.58 -9.57
C LEU A 70 -0.24 -10.84 -9.53
N LYS A 71 0.02 -11.40 -8.35
CA LYS A 71 0.75 -12.67 -8.21
C LYS A 71 0.00 -13.84 -8.84
N LYS A 72 -1.31 -13.95 -8.58
CA LYS A 72 -2.17 -14.97 -9.20
C LYS A 72 -2.21 -14.84 -10.73
N GLN A 73 -2.34 -13.62 -11.24
CA GLN A 73 -2.30 -13.37 -12.69
C GLN A 73 -0.96 -13.80 -13.31
N ARG A 74 0.16 -13.48 -12.66
CA ARG A 74 1.51 -13.88 -13.10
C ARG A 74 1.67 -15.40 -13.12
N GLU A 75 1.19 -16.11 -12.10
CA GLU A 75 1.23 -17.57 -12.02
C GLU A 75 0.34 -18.21 -13.10
N SER A 76 -0.90 -17.73 -13.26
CA SER A 76 -1.81 -18.22 -14.31
C SER A 76 -1.25 -18.06 -15.73
N LYS A 77 -0.51 -16.98 -16.01
CA LYS A 77 0.16 -16.82 -17.30
C LYS A 77 1.34 -17.77 -17.48
N LYS A 78 2.09 -18.04 -16.41
CA LYS A 78 3.22 -18.98 -16.42
C LYS A 78 2.78 -20.43 -16.66
N ASP A 79 1.66 -20.84 -16.06
CA ASP A 79 1.09 -22.18 -16.24
C ASP A 79 0.51 -22.40 -17.65
N LYS A 80 0.16 -21.33 -18.36
CA LYS A 80 -0.37 -21.38 -19.73
C LYS A 80 0.70 -21.46 -20.83
N GLY A 81 1.99 -21.60 -20.47
CA GLY A 81 3.04 -21.91 -21.44
C GLY A 81 3.24 -20.83 -22.52
N VAL A 82 3.16 -19.56 -22.15
CA VAL A 82 3.72 -18.43 -22.92
C VAL A 82 4.87 -17.82 -22.13
#